data_AF-A0A431QSP8-F1
#
_entry.id   AF-A0A431QSP8-F1
#
_cell.length_a   1.000
_cell.length_b   1.000
_cell.length_c   1.000
_cell.angle_alpha   90.00
_cell.angle_beta   90.00
_cell.angle_gamma   90.00
#
_symmetry.space_group_name_H-M   'P 1'
#
loop_
_entity.id
_entity.type
_entity.pdbx_description
1 polymer ?
#
loop_
_entity_poly.entity_id
_entity_poly.type
_entity_poly.pdbx_seq_one_letter_code
_entity_poly.pdbx_strand_id
1 'polypeptide(L)'
;MSQSPYPTVLSGPPRPSLILRPGQISLPPGVERHTVKGNGAVLIDVEAGDSVSVTNIEGGQPCELLAWDKSGVTDPGIFGERSNSNAAGIKALLADGDDSVSALRLSLQRRMVQLDQPKAVRVFGGATPAGTEQSFSVQRNGALLIAAPGGPMLVDGHNTATPLTVVVRRATVRLKTRGQLADPLAEPVLDLRVHSATAESYFVKAGDYLQIIDVDGRQCTDFQCFSARKLDKGRDLPLDVTTTRTLMGSAYPMPGLHSKYYDQDMEPLVEVVQDTCGRHDAFALACAAKYYDDIGYPGHTNCSENFNKALSDKGVTPRAGWMAINFFFNTAIDAHGLMVSDEPWSRPGDYVLLRAMTDIVCVSSACPDDTTPANGWDLTDIHVRTYSGQHKFSRAIAR
;
A
#
# COMPACT_ATOMS: atom_id res chain seq x y z
N MET A 1 54.72 16.82 -33.74
CA MET A 1 54.00 16.08 -32.67
C MET A 1 52.76 15.46 -33.32
N SER A 2 52.76 14.13 -33.45
CA SER A 2 51.70 13.38 -34.14
C SER A 2 50.43 13.36 -33.28
N GLN A 3 49.31 13.88 -33.81
CA GLN A 3 48.00 13.70 -33.23
C GLN A 3 47.48 12.32 -33.64
N SER A 4 47.43 11.41 -32.67
CA SER A 4 46.86 10.08 -32.85
C SER A 4 45.36 10.20 -33.19
N PRO A 5 44.83 9.46 -34.18
CA PRO A 5 43.42 9.47 -34.54
C PRO A 5 42.53 8.71 -33.54
N TYR A 6 43.10 8.12 -32.49
CA TYR A 6 42.35 7.33 -31.51
C TYR A 6 41.89 8.18 -30.32
N PRO A 7 40.64 7.99 -29.85
CA PRO A 7 40.14 8.69 -28.67
C PRO A 7 40.96 8.32 -27.43
N THR A 8 41.20 9.33 -26.59
CA THR A 8 41.96 9.17 -25.34
C THR A 8 41.22 8.21 -24.41
N VAL A 9 41.90 7.13 -24.00
CA VAL A 9 41.36 6.18 -23.01
C VAL A 9 41.28 6.90 -21.67
N LEU A 10 40.06 7.10 -21.16
CA LEU A 10 39.84 7.61 -19.80
C LEU A 10 40.25 6.50 -18.81
N SER A 11 41.25 6.78 -17.96
CA SER A 11 41.68 5.86 -16.92
C SER A 11 40.77 5.95 -15.69
N GLY A 12 40.35 4.79 -15.18
CA GLY A 12 39.51 4.64 -13.99
C GLY A 12 38.41 3.59 -14.19
N PRO A 13 37.86 3.01 -13.11
CA PRO A 13 36.69 2.15 -13.25
C PRO A 13 35.55 2.95 -13.90
N PRO A 14 34.76 2.35 -14.81
CA PRO A 14 33.60 3.02 -15.39
C PRO A 14 32.72 3.52 -14.24
N ARG A 15 32.38 4.81 -14.26
CA ARG A 15 31.34 5.32 -13.36
C ARG A 15 30.07 4.52 -13.66
N PRO A 16 29.36 4.00 -12.65
CA PRO A 16 28.11 3.29 -12.88
C PRO A 16 27.18 4.18 -13.71
N SER A 17 26.62 3.61 -14.77
CA SER A 17 25.63 4.28 -15.60
C SER A 17 24.50 4.78 -14.71
N LEU A 18 24.24 6.09 -14.71
CA LEU A 18 23.01 6.58 -14.11
C LEU A 18 21.87 6.13 -15.02
N ILE A 19 20.97 5.27 -14.53
CA ILE A 19 19.77 4.91 -15.28
C ILE A 19 18.88 6.15 -15.31
N LEU A 20 18.97 6.92 -16.39
CA LEU A 20 18.00 7.94 -16.70
C LEU A 20 16.76 7.20 -17.21
N ARG A 21 15.66 7.21 -16.44
CA ARG A 21 14.35 6.66 -16.83
C ARG A 21 13.49 7.81 -17.40
N PRO A 22 13.52 8.09 -18.71
CA PRO A 22 12.71 9.17 -19.28
C PRO A 22 11.24 8.73 -19.20
N GLY A 23 10.38 9.54 -18.57
CA GLY A 23 8.94 9.28 -18.48
C GLY A 23 8.43 8.75 -17.14
N GLN A 24 9.29 8.48 -16.16
CA GLN A 24 8.82 8.34 -14.78
C GLN A 24 8.55 9.73 -14.19
N ILE A 25 7.30 10.02 -13.85
CA ILE A 25 6.97 11.09 -12.89
C ILE A 25 7.37 10.57 -11.50
N SER A 26 8.65 10.31 -11.28
CA SER A 26 9.20 9.99 -9.97
C SER A 26 9.67 11.28 -9.32
N LEU A 27 9.30 11.46 -8.06
CA LEU A 27 9.81 12.58 -7.27
C LEU A 27 11.34 12.42 -7.11
N PRO A 28 12.10 13.52 -6.96
CA PRO A 28 13.53 13.43 -6.70
C PRO A 28 13.83 12.55 -5.48
N PRO A 29 15.01 11.91 -5.40
CA PRO A 29 15.39 11.13 -4.22
C PRO A 29 15.21 11.92 -2.92
N GLY A 30 14.57 11.30 -1.93
CA GLY A 30 14.26 11.93 -0.64
C GLY A 30 13.07 12.90 -0.67
N VAL A 31 12.29 12.94 -1.75
CA VAL A 31 11.07 13.75 -1.82
C VAL A 31 9.82 12.86 -1.79
N GLU A 32 8.96 13.10 -0.82
CA GLU A 32 7.67 12.45 -0.68
C GLU A 32 6.55 13.46 -0.95
N ARG A 33 5.45 12.99 -1.54
CA ARG A 33 4.23 13.78 -1.72
C ARG A 33 3.05 13.04 -1.11
N HIS A 34 2.35 13.73 -0.21
CA HIS A 34 1.15 13.25 0.46
C HIS A 34 -0.04 14.13 0.08
N THR A 35 -1.23 13.54 0.01
CA THR A 35 -2.48 14.28 -0.20
C THR A 35 -3.33 14.20 1.06
N VAL A 36 -3.64 15.35 1.64
CA VAL A 36 -4.61 15.44 2.73
C VAL A 36 -5.97 15.68 2.09
N LYS A 37 -6.87 14.70 2.14
CA LYS A 37 -8.24 14.86 1.63
C LYS A 37 -8.96 15.95 2.42
N GLY A 38 -9.88 16.67 1.77
CA GLY A 38 -10.77 17.59 2.46
C GLY A 38 -11.57 16.84 3.54
N ASN A 39 -11.66 17.42 4.73
CA ASN A 39 -12.17 16.77 5.93
C ASN A 39 -11.39 15.50 6.33
N GLY A 40 -10.06 15.51 6.16
CA GLY A 40 -9.18 14.39 6.48
C GLY A 40 -7.85 14.83 7.08
N ALA A 41 -7.00 13.86 7.40
CA ALA A 41 -5.66 14.10 7.93
C ALA A 41 -4.65 13.06 7.44
N VAL A 42 -3.36 13.40 7.47
CA VAL A 42 -2.24 12.49 7.22
C VAL A 42 -1.26 12.54 8.40
N LEU A 43 -0.73 11.38 8.77
CA LEU A 43 0.31 11.24 9.79
C LEU A 43 1.65 10.91 9.12
N ILE A 44 2.69 11.68 9.43
CA ILE A 44 4.01 11.57 8.81
C ILE A 44 5.07 11.55 9.91
N ASP A 45 5.93 10.54 9.94
CA ASP A 45 7.13 10.55 10.78
C ASP A 45 8.19 11.48 10.16
N VAL A 46 8.81 12.33 10.99
CA VAL A 46 9.76 13.37 10.56
C VAL A 46 11.06 13.32 11.36
N GLU A 47 12.18 13.59 10.70
CA GLU A 47 13.50 13.66 11.32
C GLU A 47 14.04 15.10 11.33
N ALA A 48 14.90 15.40 12.30
CA ALA A 48 15.58 16.69 12.38
C ALA A 48 16.31 17.00 11.06
N GLY A 49 16.08 18.20 10.52
CA GLY A 49 16.57 18.65 9.23
C GLY A 49 15.57 18.52 8.09
N ASP A 50 14.53 17.69 8.21
CA ASP A 50 13.51 17.56 7.17
C ASP A 50 12.82 18.91 6.90
N SER A 51 12.36 19.11 5.67
CA SER A 51 11.54 20.25 5.28
C SER A 51 10.16 19.76 4.85
N VAL A 52 9.11 20.34 5.44
CA VAL A 52 7.72 19.99 5.14
C VAL A 52 7.04 21.22 4.56
N SER A 53 6.51 21.13 3.35
CA SER A 53 5.67 22.17 2.77
C SER A 53 4.23 21.70 2.63
N VAL A 54 3.28 22.60 2.88
CA VAL A 54 1.85 22.39 2.71
C VAL A 54 1.33 23.42 1.73
N THR A 55 0.72 22.97 0.64
CA THR A 55 0.14 23.81 -0.40
C THR A 55 -1.38 23.73 -0.35
N ASN A 56 -2.02 24.90 -0.25
CA ASN A 56 -3.46 25.06 -0.38
C ASN A 56 -3.83 25.10 -1.87
N ILE A 57 -4.20 23.95 -2.44
CA ILE A 57 -4.34 23.78 -3.89
C ILE A 57 -5.46 24.69 -4.44
N GLU A 58 -6.62 24.69 -3.78
CA GLU A 58 -7.83 25.38 -4.24
C GLU A 58 -8.08 26.70 -3.52
N GLY A 59 -7.33 27.00 -2.46
CA GLY A 59 -7.55 28.16 -1.60
C GLY A 59 -8.62 27.91 -0.55
N GLY A 60 -8.73 28.82 0.43
CA GLY A 60 -9.79 28.81 1.44
C GLY A 60 -9.75 27.66 2.47
N GLN A 61 -8.99 26.58 2.23
CA GLN A 61 -8.87 25.45 3.14
C GLN A 61 -7.93 25.75 4.32
N PRO A 62 -8.44 25.80 5.57
CA PRO A 62 -7.56 25.84 6.73
C PRO A 62 -6.77 24.54 6.88
N CYS A 63 -5.56 24.65 7.41
CA CYS A 63 -4.70 23.53 7.74
C CYS A 63 -4.34 23.57 9.22
N GLU A 64 -4.49 22.46 9.93
CA GLU A 64 -4.00 22.31 11.31
C GLU A 64 -2.87 21.28 11.37
N LEU A 65 -1.78 21.67 12.02
CA LEU A 65 -0.59 20.85 12.24
C LEU A 65 -0.45 20.57 13.74
N LEU A 66 -0.27 19.29 14.07
CA LEU A 66 0.02 18.83 15.42
C LEU A 66 1.26 17.95 15.36
N ALA A 67 2.25 18.21 16.22
CA ALA A 67 3.46 17.40 16.29
C ALA A 67 3.71 16.91 17.71
N TRP A 68 4.34 15.75 17.84
CA TRP A 68 4.75 15.16 19.11
C TRP A 68 6.00 14.30 18.93
N ASP A 69 6.72 14.10 20.04
CA ASP A 69 7.82 13.15 20.12
C ASP A 69 7.36 11.83 20.77
N LYS A 70 8.31 10.95 21.13
CA LYS A 70 8.00 9.65 21.76
C LYS A 70 7.26 9.76 23.10
N SER A 71 7.22 10.92 23.74
CA SER A 71 6.46 11.14 24.98
C SER A 71 4.96 11.28 24.74
N GLY A 72 4.53 11.54 23.50
CA GLY A 72 3.13 11.80 23.16
C GLY A 72 2.64 13.22 23.53
N VAL A 73 3.49 14.05 24.15
CA VAL A 73 3.19 15.45 24.44
C VAL A 73 3.29 16.27 23.16
N THR A 74 2.29 17.09 22.91
CA THR A 74 2.22 17.91 21.68
C THR A 74 3.10 19.15 21.78
N ASP A 75 3.94 19.36 20.77
CA ASP A 75 4.94 20.43 20.74
C ASP A 75 5.25 20.91 19.30
N PRO A 76 4.72 22.08 18.89
CA PRO A 76 5.03 22.71 17.61
C PRO A 76 6.49 23.09 17.41
N GLY A 77 7.28 23.15 18.48
CA GLY A 77 8.73 23.39 18.40
C GLY A 77 9.47 22.30 17.62
N ILE A 78 8.86 21.13 17.41
CA ILE A 78 9.38 20.08 16.52
C ILE A 78 9.55 20.58 15.09
N PHE A 79 8.69 21.47 14.61
CA PHE A 79 8.79 22.06 13.26
C PHE A 79 9.06 23.57 13.28
N GLY A 80 9.63 24.06 14.38
CA GLY A 80 10.15 25.42 14.51
C GLY A 80 9.10 26.50 14.82
N GLU A 81 7.87 26.11 15.14
CA GLU A 81 6.76 27.04 15.32
C GLU A 81 6.32 27.20 16.78
N ARG A 82 5.53 28.24 17.03
CA ARG A 82 4.82 28.43 18.31
C ARG A 82 3.35 28.10 18.13
N SER A 83 2.75 27.54 19.19
CA SER A 83 1.33 27.23 19.15
C SER A 83 0.48 28.48 18.94
N ASN A 84 -0.45 28.43 18.00
CA ASN A 84 -1.46 29.45 17.74
C ASN A 84 -2.89 28.86 17.63
N SER A 85 -3.03 27.55 17.85
CA SER A 85 -4.29 26.82 17.75
C SER A 85 -4.41 25.77 18.85
N ASN A 86 -5.64 25.50 19.27
CA ASN A 86 -6.03 24.42 20.19
C ASN A 86 -6.46 23.14 19.48
N ALA A 87 -6.13 23.01 18.17
CA ALA A 87 -6.45 21.86 17.32
C ALA A 87 -7.95 21.57 17.19
N ALA A 88 -8.81 22.61 17.18
CA ALA A 88 -10.26 22.44 17.16
C ALA A 88 -10.74 21.62 15.95
N GLY A 89 -10.13 21.81 14.78
CA GLY A 89 -10.44 21.06 13.58
C GLY A 89 -10.05 19.57 13.69
N ILE A 90 -8.84 19.29 14.19
CA ILE A 90 -8.39 17.91 14.46
C ILE A 90 -9.31 17.23 15.50
N LYS A 91 -9.66 17.93 16.59
CA LYS A 91 -10.58 17.40 17.59
C LYS A 91 -11.96 17.10 16.99
N ALA A 92 -12.47 17.97 16.13
CA ALA A 92 -13.74 17.75 15.43
C ALA A 92 -13.67 16.54 14.50
N LEU A 93 -12.58 16.40 13.71
CA LEU A 93 -12.34 15.22 12.86
C LEU A 93 -12.32 13.92 13.66
N LEU A 94 -11.67 13.92 14.83
CA LEU A 94 -11.59 12.75 15.69
C LEU A 94 -12.90 12.47 16.43
N ALA A 95 -13.73 13.49 16.70
CA ALA A 95 -15.02 13.33 17.34
C ALA A 95 -16.12 12.89 16.36
N ASP A 96 -15.97 13.20 15.07
CA ASP A 96 -16.89 12.75 14.04
C ASP A 96 -16.94 11.22 14.03
N GLY A 97 -18.14 10.65 14.05
CA GLY A 97 -18.38 9.20 14.21
C GLY A 97 -18.05 8.39 12.95
N ASP A 98 -17.44 9.00 11.95
CA ASP A 98 -17.06 8.35 10.71
C ASP A 98 -15.96 7.30 10.97
N ASP A 99 -16.16 6.12 10.40
CA ASP A 99 -15.23 4.99 10.47
C ASP A 99 -13.94 5.31 9.70
N SER A 100 -13.96 6.28 8.78
CA SER A 100 -12.79 6.75 8.02
C SER A 100 -11.68 7.34 8.89
N VAL A 101 -12.01 7.82 10.11
CA VAL A 101 -11.05 8.40 11.08
C VAL A 101 -10.69 7.41 12.20
N SER A 102 -11.33 6.24 12.25
CA SER A 102 -11.09 5.23 13.30
C SER A 102 -9.64 4.72 13.32
N ALA A 103 -9.03 4.51 12.15
CA ALA A 103 -7.62 4.13 12.04
C ALA A 103 -6.70 5.23 12.62
N LEU A 104 -6.99 6.50 12.32
CA LEU A 104 -6.23 7.63 12.87
C LEU A 104 -6.36 7.71 14.40
N ARG A 105 -7.57 7.52 14.95
CA ARG A 105 -7.77 7.48 16.42
C ARG A 105 -6.92 6.37 17.05
N LEU A 106 -6.93 5.18 16.46
CA LEU A 106 -6.15 4.04 16.94
C LEU A 106 -4.64 4.33 16.89
N SER A 107 -4.14 4.93 15.81
CA SER A 107 -2.74 5.38 15.68
C SER A 107 -2.35 6.37 16.77
N LEU A 108 -3.19 7.38 17.04
CA LEU A 108 -2.93 8.38 18.09
C LEU A 108 -2.94 7.75 19.49
N GLN A 109 -3.85 6.80 19.76
CA GLN A 109 -3.90 6.04 21.01
C GLN A 109 -2.65 5.17 21.19
N ARG A 110 -2.24 4.42 20.16
CA ARG A 110 -1.01 3.60 20.16
C ARG A 110 0.24 4.44 20.42
N ARG A 111 0.26 5.68 19.91
CA ARG A 111 1.35 6.65 20.11
C ARG A 111 1.18 7.50 21.39
N MET A 112 0.16 7.22 22.21
CA MET A 112 -0.13 7.90 23.48
C MET A 112 -0.21 9.43 23.37
N VAL A 113 -0.77 9.93 22.26
CA VAL A 113 -0.83 11.36 21.98
C VAL A 113 -1.82 12.07 22.91
N GLN A 114 -1.36 13.13 23.57
CA GLN A 114 -2.18 13.90 24.52
C GLN A 114 -2.98 15.00 23.80
N LEU A 115 -4.30 14.85 23.75
CA LEU A 115 -5.22 15.75 23.05
C LEU A 115 -6.09 16.63 23.97
N ASP A 116 -5.90 16.57 25.28
CA ASP A 116 -6.69 17.38 26.24
C ASP A 116 -6.40 18.88 26.05
N GLN A 117 -5.11 19.24 26.10
CA GLN A 117 -4.61 20.61 25.89
C GLN A 117 -3.53 20.63 24.80
N PRO A 118 -3.90 20.38 23.53
CA PRO A 118 -2.92 20.22 22.48
C PRO A 118 -2.35 21.57 22.08
N LYS A 119 -1.04 21.60 21.86
CA LYS A 119 -0.34 22.73 21.25
C LYS A 119 -0.27 22.47 19.75
N ALA A 120 -1.09 23.18 18.97
CA ALA A 120 -1.13 23.05 17.52
C ALA A 120 -0.82 24.36 16.81
N VAL A 121 -0.57 24.25 15.51
CA VAL A 121 -0.40 25.38 14.59
C VAL A 121 -1.49 25.30 13.54
N ARG A 122 -2.19 26.42 13.32
CA ARG A 122 -3.10 26.60 12.20
C ARG A 122 -2.48 27.54 11.19
N VAL A 123 -2.51 27.11 9.94
CA VAL A 123 -2.12 27.91 8.79
C VAL A 123 -3.26 27.95 7.78
N PHE A 124 -3.30 29.02 6.99
CA PHE A 124 -4.38 29.34 6.07
C PHE A 124 -5.74 29.64 6.74
N GLY A 125 -6.55 30.43 6.04
CA GLY A 125 -7.93 30.75 6.40
C GLY A 125 -8.81 30.85 5.17
N GLY A 126 -10.09 31.19 5.36
CA GLY A 126 -11.07 31.23 4.27
C GLY A 126 -10.73 32.20 3.12
N ALA A 127 -9.89 33.20 3.38
CA ALA A 127 -9.43 34.16 2.38
C ALA A 127 -8.07 33.80 1.74
N THR A 128 -7.47 32.65 2.08
CA THR A 128 -6.18 32.24 1.52
C THR A 128 -6.30 31.93 0.04
N PRO A 129 -5.51 32.56 -0.85
CA PRO A 129 -5.53 32.27 -2.28
C PRO A 129 -5.13 30.84 -2.63
N ALA A 130 -5.66 30.33 -3.74
CA ALA A 130 -5.23 29.08 -4.34
C ALA A 130 -3.72 29.09 -4.66
N GLY A 131 -3.06 27.96 -4.46
CA GLY A 131 -1.62 27.77 -4.65
C GLY A 131 -0.74 28.32 -3.52
N THR A 132 -1.32 28.93 -2.47
CA THR A 132 -0.53 29.42 -1.33
C THR A 132 0.18 28.26 -0.63
N GLU A 133 1.48 28.38 -0.43
CA GLU A 133 2.31 27.38 0.24
C GLU A 133 2.87 27.92 1.57
N GLN A 134 2.92 27.07 2.58
CA GLN A 134 3.64 27.31 3.82
C GLN A 134 4.66 26.19 4.03
N SER A 135 5.90 26.55 4.36
CA SER A 135 6.99 25.60 4.62
C SER A 135 7.46 25.67 6.07
N PHE A 136 7.87 24.52 6.60
CA PHE A 136 8.35 24.34 7.96
C PHE A 136 9.67 23.55 7.95
N SER A 137 10.57 23.88 8.87
CA SER A 137 11.83 23.15 9.06
C SER A 137 11.76 22.34 10.35
N VAL A 138 11.96 21.03 10.22
CA VAL A 138 11.91 20.10 11.34
C VAL A 138 13.18 20.23 12.16
N GLN A 139 13.03 20.61 13.43
CA GLN A 139 14.11 20.88 14.37
C GLN A 139 14.51 19.61 15.15
N ARG A 140 13.56 18.70 15.36
CA ARG A 140 13.73 17.48 16.17
C ARG A 140 12.93 16.33 15.57
N ASN A 141 13.37 15.10 15.86
CA ASN A 141 12.65 13.91 15.44
C ASN A 141 11.27 13.84 16.13
N GLY A 142 10.26 13.41 15.39
CA GLY A 142 8.91 13.25 15.91
C GLY A 142 7.93 12.76 14.84
N ALA A 143 6.65 12.92 15.11
CA ALA A 143 5.59 12.71 14.14
C ALA A 143 4.79 14.00 13.94
N LEU A 144 4.26 14.19 12.74
CA LEU A 144 3.49 15.34 12.32
C LEU A 144 2.14 14.87 11.75
N LEU A 145 1.06 15.28 12.39
CA LEU A 145 -0.31 15.15 11.90
C LEU A 145 -0.70 16.45 11.19
N ILE A 146 -1.10 16.35 9.93
CA ILE A 146 -1.54 17.49 9.13
C ILE A 146 -2.99 17.23 8.70
N ALA A 147 -3.90 18.11 9.11
CA ALA A 147 -5.32 17.99 8.85
C ALA A 147 -5.83 19.13 7.96
N ALA A 148 -6.76 18.80 7.07
CA ALA A 148 -7.57 19.73 6.29
C ALA A 148 -9.00 19.74 6.87
N PRO A 149 -9.22 20.36 8.05
CA PRO A 149 -10.51 20.29 8.72
C PRO A 149 -11.61 20.92 7.87
N GLY A 150 -12.74 20.21 7.78
CA GLY A 150 -13.97 20.63 7.16
C GLY A 150 -15.13 20.43 8.11
N GLY A 151 -16.24 21.10 7.85
CA GLY A 151 -17.51 20.80 8.51
C GLY A 151 -18.60 20.55 7.47
N PRO A 152 -19.81 20.14 7.89
CA PRO A 152 -20.96 20.11 7.01
C PRO A 152 -21.14 21.46 6.31
N MET A 153 -21.12 21.46 4.99
CA MET A 153 -21.30 22.66 4.19
C MET A 153 -22.80 22.97 4.10
N LEU A 154 -23.19 24.21 4.42
CA LEU A 154 -24.53 24.69 4.04
C LEU A 154 -24.62 24.76 2.52
N VAL A 155 -25.80 24.49 1.95
CA VAL A 155 -26.01 24.42 0.49
C VAL A 155 -25.57 25.71 -0.21
N ASP A 156 -25.73 26.86 0.45
CA ASP A 156 -25.38 28.20 -0.01
C ASP A 156 -24.03 28.73 0.53
N GLY A 157 -23.34 27.96 1.37
CA GLY A 157 -22.09 28.39 2.01
C GLY A 157 -20.88 28.35 1.08
N HIS A 158 -20.90 27.51 0.05
CA HIS A 158 -19.83 27.33 -0.95
C HIS A 158 -18.40 27.18 -0.37
N ASN A 159 -18.29 26.72 0.88
CA ASN A 159 -17.05 26.59 1.63
C ASN A 159 -16.70 25.11 1.87
N THR A 160 -16.84 24.30 0.82
CA THR A 160 -16.51 22.86 0.85
C THR A 160 -15.06 22.65 1.27
N ALA A 161 -14.80 21.58 2.03
CA ALA A 161 -13.44 21.21 2.34
C ALA A 161 -12.73 20.71 1.07
N THR A 162 -11.52 21.21 0.83
CA THR A 162 -10.71 20.90 -0.35
C THR A 162 -9.40 20.24 0.06
N PRO A 163 -8.76 19.47 -0.84
CA PRO A 163 -7.52 18.77 -0.49
C PRO A 163 -6.32 19.71 -0.35
N LEU A 164 -5.37 19.32 0.49
CA LEU A 164 -4.05 19.94 0.59
C LEU A 164 -2.99 18.99 0.00
N THR A 165 -1.95 19.56 -0.62
CA THR A 165 -0.74 18.79 -0.96
C THR A 165 0.31 19.03 0.11
N VAL A 166 0.93 17.96 0.59
CA VAL A 166 2.08 18.03 1.50
C VAL A 166 3.30 17.46 0.77
N VAL A 167 4.42 18.17 0.80
CA VAL A 167 5.70 17.68 0.28
C VAL A 167 6.69 17.60 1.43
N VAL A 168 7.31 16.43 1.61
CA VAL A 168 8.38 16.23 2.58
C VAL A 168 9.69 16.05 1.82
N ARG A 169 10.67 16.88 2.14
CA ARG A 169 12.05 16.76 1.65
C ARG A 169 12.91 16.27 2.80
N ARG A 170 13.38 15.03 2.69
CA ARG A 170 14.21 14.38 3.71
C ARG A 170 15.61 14.99 3.74
N ALA A 171 16.08 15.39 4.92
CA ALA A 171 17.46 15.84 5.07
C ALA A 171 18.47 14.70 4.88
N THR A 172 18.11 13.51 5.37
CA THR A 172 18.89 12.29 5.19
C THR A 172 18.15 11.37 4.23
N VAL A 173 18.63 11.27 3.00
CA VAL A 173 18.11 10.30 2.03
C VAL A 173 18.62 8.92 2.40
N ARG A 174 17.83 8.17 3.17
CA ARG A 174 18.12 6.76 3.44
C ARG A 174 17.70 5.91 2.25
N LEU A 175 18.53 4.94 1.88
CA LEU A 175 18.08 3.80 1.08
C LEU A 175 16.95 3.12 1.86
N LYS A 176 15.85 2.75 1.18
CA LYS A 176 14.58 2.22 1.72
C LYS A 176 14.73 1.65 3.14
N THR A 177 14.02 2.22 4.11
CA THR A 177 13.93 1.62 5.45
C THR A 177 13.08 0.35 5.30
N ARG A 178 13.75 -0.80 5.12
CA ARG A 178 13.07 -2.07 4.86
C ARG A 178 12.18 -2.47 6.02
N GLY A 179 11.02 -3.04 5.72
CA GLY A 179 10.17 -3.72 6.68
C GLY A 179 9.24 -2.82 7.50
N GLN A 180 9.25 -1.50 7.30
CA GLN A 180 8.37 -0.59 8.04
C GLN A 180 6.93 -0.69 7.52
N LEU A 181 5.99 -0.98 8.42
CA LEU A 181 4.56 -1.03 8.10
C LEU A 181 3.85 0.20 8.65
N ALA A 182 2.80 0.62 7.95
CA ALA A 182 1.81 1.53 8.52
C ALA A 182 1.05 0.85 9.69
N ASP A 183 0.49 1.68 10.55
CA ASP A 183 -0.38 1.21 11.63
C ASP A 183 -1.57 0.41 11.04
N PRO A 184 -2.04 -0.65 11.71
CA PRO A 184 -3.21 -1.42 11.30
C PRO A 184 -4.47 -0.55 11.11
N LEU A 185 -5.35 -0.97 10.18
CA LEU A 185 -6.62 -0.27 9.93
C LEU A 185 -7.61 -0.40 11.11
N ALA A 186 -7.50 -1.49 11.85
CA ALA A 186 -8.21 -1.80 13.09
C ALA A 186 -7.35 -2.75 13.93
N GLU A 187 -7.84 -3.22 15.07
CA GLU A 187 -7.09 -4.23 15.83
C GLU A 187 -7.05 -5.56 15.05
N PRO A 188 -5.85 -6.06 14.70
CA PRO A 188 -5.74 -7.26 13.88
C PRO A 188 -6.10 -8.53 14.68
N VAL A 189 -6.79 -9.45 14.03
CA VAL A 189 -7.00 -10.82 14.52
C VAL A 189 -5.78 -11.69 14.21
N LEU A 190 -5.17 -11.46 13.05
CA LEU A 190 -3.89 -12.02 12.61
C LEU A 190 -3.00 -10.89 12.11
N ASP A 191 -1.71 -10.95 12.45
CA ASP A 191 -0.67 -10.06 11.95
C ASP A 191 0.54 -10.95 11.59
N LEU A 192 0.73 -11.21 10.29
CA LEU A 192 1.57 -12.28 9.76
C LEU A 192 2.51 -11.73 8.69
N ARG A 193 3.81 -11.97 8.86
CA ARG A 193 4.84 -11.68 7.85
C ARG A 193 5.06 -12.89 6.95
N VAL A 194 4.93 -12.71 5.65
CA VAL A 194 5.38 -13.67 4.64
C VAL A 194 6.76 -13.20 4.17
N HIS A 195 7.81 -13.88 4.62
CA HIS A 195 9.17 -13.51 4.26
C HIS A 195 9.43 -13.72 2.77
N SER A 196 10.34 -12.92 2.22
CA SER A 196 10.74 -13.02 0.82
C SER A 196 11.05 -14.46 0.41
N ALA A 197 10.60 -14.84 -0.79
CA ALA A 197 10.74 -16.19 -1.34
C ALA A 197 10.08 -17.33 -0.51
N THR A 198 9.17 -17.02 0.41
CA THR A 198 8.40 -18.01 1.18
C THR A 198 6.89 -17.85 0.99
N ALA A 199 6.11 -18.79 1.51
CA ALA A 199 4.66 -18.68 1.61
C ALA A 199 4.16 -19.11 2.98
N GLU A 200 3.06 -18.50 3.41
CA GLU A 200 2.35 -18.86 4.63
C GLU A 200 0.88 -19.13 4.33
N SER A 201 0.32 -20.15 4.98
CA SER A 201 -1.13 -20.42 4.95
C SER A 201 -1.80 -19.96 6.24
N TYR A 202 -3.05 -19.50 6.12
CA TYR A 202 -3.78 -18.92 7.24
C TYR A 202 -5.30 -19.06 7.02
N PHE A 203 -6.06 -18.98 8.11
CA PHE A 203 -7.52 -19.09 8.09
C PHE A 203 -8.17 -17.71 8.23
N VAL A 204 -9.24 -17.47 7.47
CA VAL A 204 -10.06 -16.27 7.57
C VAL A 204 -11.52 -16.68 7.68
N LYS A 205 -12.21 -16.19 8.72
CA LYS A 205 -13.62 -16.49 8.95
C LYS A 205 -14.51 -15.75 7.97
N ALA A 206 -15.64 -16.34 7.61
CA ALA A 206 -16.69 -15.68 6.83
C ALA A 206 -17.05 -14.31 7.41
N GLY A 207 -17.04 -13.29 6.55
CA GLY A 207 -17.37 -11.91 6.89
C GLY A 207 -16.19 -11.07 7.40
N ASP A 208 -15.09 -11.70 7.83
CA ASP A 208 -13.86 -11.02 8.24
C ASP A 208 -13.10 -10.47 7.03
N TYR A 209 -12.21 -9.52 7.29
CA TYR A 209 -11.39 -8.86 6.29
C TYR A 209 -9.97 -9.42 6.28
N LEU A 210 -9.37 -9.45 5.08
CA LEU A 210 -8.01 -9.86 4.81
C LEU A 210 -7.30 -8.72 4.08
N GLN A 211 -6.24 -8.18 4.66
CA GLN A 211 -5.41 -7.15 4.06
C GLN A 211 -4.06 -7.75 3.67
N ILE A 212 -3.75 -7.73 2.38
CA ILE A 212 -2.46 -8.16 1.83
C ILE A 212 -1.69 -6.91 1.43
N ILE A 213 -0.51 -6.71 2.03
CA ILE A 213 0.27 -5.47 1.98
C ILE A 213 1.62 -5.76 1.36
N ASP A 214 1.99 -4.98 0.34
CA ASP A 214 3.36 -4.87 -0.14
C ASP A 214 4.14 -3.95 0.79
N VAL A 215 5.16 -4.50 1.45
CA VAL A 215 5.81 -3.88 2.60
C VAL A 215 6.73 -2.76 2.16
N ASP A 216 7.59 -3.08 1.20
CA ASP A 216 8.66 -2.21 0.74
C ASP A 216 8.40 -1.67 -0.67
N GLY A 217 7.25 -2.00 -1.26
CA GLY A 217 6.88 -1.67 -2.62
C GLY A 217 7.65 -2.51 -3.62
N ARG A 218 7.01 -2.76 -4.76
CA ARG A 218 7.52 -3.57 -5.87
C ARG A 218 7.65 -5.07 -5.57
N GLN A 219 7.13 -5.57 -4.45
CA GLN A 219 7.03 -7.00 -4.22
C GLN A 219 5.65 -7.49 -4.64
N CYS A 220 5.64 -8.48 -5.53
CA CYS A 220 4.40 -9.14 -5.89
C CYS A 220 4.10 -10.33 -5.00
N THR A 221 2.82 -10.70 -4.95
CA THR A 221 2.38 -11.87 -4.21
C THR A 221 1.36 -12.68 -4.97
N ASP A 222 1.62 -13.98 -5.03
CA ASP A 222 0.64 -14.95 -5.50
C ASP A 222 -0.25 -15.30 -4.32
N PHE A 223 -1.57 -15.20 -4.52
CA PHE A 223 -2.60 -15.48 -3.54
C PHE A 223 -3.57 -16.54 -4.04
N GLN A 224 -3.93 -17.46 -3.15
CA GLN A 224 -4.88 -18.54 -3.43
C GLN A 224 -5.70 -18.83 -2.16
N CYS A 225 -6.95 -19.28 -2.32
CA CYS A 225 -7.79 -19.65 -1.19
C CYS A 225 -8.81 -20.73 -1.53
N PHE A 226 -9.34 -21.38 -0.50
CA PHE A 226 -10.23 -22.53 -0.58
C PHE A 226 -11.36 -22.37 0.42
N SER A 227 -12.55 -22.82 0.04
CA SER A 227 -13.67 -22.95 0.98
C SER A 227 -13.35 -24.02 2.04
N ALA A 228 -13.24 -23.64 3.31
CA ALA A 228 -12.84 -24.54 4.41
C ALA A 228 -13.78 -25.75 4.51
N ARG A 229 -15.09 -25.52 4.39
CA ARG A 229 -16.12 -26.58 4.38
C ARG A 229 -15.99 -27.59 3.22
N LYS A 230 -15.30 -27.22 2.13
CA LYS A 230 -15.01 -28.12 1.01
C LYS A 230 -13.74 -28.93 1.28
N LEU A 231 -12.71 -28.29 1.84
CA LEU A 231 -11.51 -28.99 2.32
C LEU A 231 -11.85 -30.04 3.38
N ASP A 232 -12.75 -29.74 4.32
CA ASP A 232 -13.25 -30.69 5.33
C ASP A 232 -13.90 -31.94 4.71
N LYS A 233 -14.37 -31.83 3.47
CA LYS A 233 -14.96 -32.93 2.69
C LYS A 233 -13.99 -33.55 1.68
N GLY A 234 -12.70 -33.22 1.78
CA GLY A 234 -11.66 -33.68 0.85
C GLY A 234 -11.79 -33.12 -0.57
N ARG A 235 -12.45 -31.97 -0.74
CA ARG A 235 -12.60 -31.28 -2.04
C ARG A 235 -11.73 -30.03 -2.06
N ASP A 236 -10.51 -30.15 -2.59
CA ASP A 236 -9.54 -29.05 -2.68
C ASP A 236 -9.75 -28.18 -3.93
N LEU A 237 -10.98 -27.66 -4.07
CA LEU A 237 -11.34 -26.74 -5.15
C LEU A 237 -10.77 -25.33 -4.86
N PRO A 238 -9.73 -24.90 -5.59
CA PRO A 238 -9.15 -23.58 -5.38
C PRO A 238 -10.06 -22.49 -5.96
N LEU A 239 -9.78 -21.25 -5.56
CA LEU A 239 -10.14 -20.07 -6.33
C LEU A 239 -9.69 -20.25 -7.79
N ASP A 240 -10.65 -20.11 -8.68
CA ASP A 240 -10.53 -20.37 -10.11
C ASP A 240 -10.63 -19.06 -10.88
N VAL A 241 -9.50 -18.66 -11.45
CA VAL A 241 -9.41 -17.41 -12.20
C VAL A 241 -10.24 -17.43 -13.48
N THR A 242 -10.44 -18.60 -14.10
CA THR A 242 -11.25 -18.72 -15.32
C THR A 242 -12.72 -18.49 -15.04
N THR A 243 -13.27 -19.17 -14.04
CA THR A 243 -14.62 -18.97 -13.54
C THR A 243 -14.84 -17.52 -13.12
N THR A 244 -13.88 -16.96 -12.40
CA THR A 244 -13.92 -15.57 -11.98
C THR A 244 -14.00 -14.61 -13.17
N ARG A 245 -13.10 -14.74 -14.17
CA ARG A 245 -13.12 -13.86 -15.36
C ARG A 245 -14.44 -13.98 -16.13
N THR A 246 -14.99 -15.20 -16.25
CA THR A 246 -16.27 -15.42 -16.91
C THR A 246 -17.43 -14.73 -16.18
N LEU A 247 -17.51 -14.86 -14.86
CA LEU A 247 -18.59 -14.28 -14.08
C LEU A 247 -18.47 -12.76 -13.91
N MET A 248 -17.24 -12.25 -13.84
CA MET A 248 -16.98 -10.82 -13.64
C MET A 248 -16.88 -10.03 -14.94
N GLY A 249 -16.66 -10.69 -16.09
CA GLY A 249 -16.46 -10.01 -17.37
C GLY A 249 -15.19 -9.15 -17.42
N SER A 250 -14.22 -9.43 -16.55
CA SER A 250 -12.96 -8.67 -16.41
C SER A 250 -11.80 -9.64 -16.23
N ALA A 251 -10.59 -9.22 -16.63
CA ALA A 251 -9.36 -10.00 -16.43
C ALA A 251 -9.07 -10.28 -14.95
N TYR A 252 -9.43 -9.35 -14.07
CA TYR A 252 -9.43 -9.51 -12.62
C TYR A 252 -10.49 -8.58 -11.97
N PRO A 253 -11.10 -9.02 -10.86
CA PRO A 253 -11.97 -8.21 -10.02
C PRO A 253 -11.29 -6.96 -9.47
N MET A 254 -12.08 -5.89 -9.33
CA MET A 254 -11.69 -4.61 -8.73
C MET A 254 -12.77 -4.14 -7.74
N PRO A 255 -12.48 -3.24 -6.80
CA PRO A 255 -13.51 -2.68 -5.91
C PRO A 255 -14.71 -2.13 -6.69
N GLY A 256 -15.92 -2.57 -6.36
CA GLY A 256 -17.14 -2.16 -7.05
C GLY A 256 -18.08 -3.33 -7.38
N LEU A 257 -18.75 -3.24 -8.52
CA LEU A 257 -19.79 -4.21 -8.93
C LEU A 257 -19.20 -5.60 -9.26
N HIS A 258 -18.05 -5.62 -9.93
CA HIS A 258 -17.36 -6.84 -10.39
C HIS A 258 -16.16 -7.15 -9.49
N SER A 259 -16.43 -7.36 -8.20
CA SER A 259 -15.41 -7.39 -7.14
C SER A 259 -15.16 -8.77 -6.54
N LYS A 260 -15.74 -9.85 -7.05
CA LYS A 260 -15.67 -11.17 -6.40
C LYS A 260 -14.82 -12.16 -7.16
N TYR A 261 -14.13 -13.01 -6.43
CA TYR A 261 -13.48 -14.21 -6.94
C TYR A 261 -14.23 -15.46 -6.51
N TYR A 262 -14.19 -16.48 -7.37
CA TYR A 262 -15.00 -17.70 -7.26
C TYR A 262 -14.14 -18.95 -7.38
N ASP A 263 -14.61 -20.06 -6.83
CA ASP A 263 -14.08 -21.39 -7.15
C ASP A 263 -14.77 -22.03 -8.37
N GLN A 264 -14.40 -23.26 -8.69
CA GLN A 264 -14.92 -24.02 -9.83
C GLN A 264 -16.42 -24.38 -9.74
N ASP A 265 -17.02 -24.37 -8.55
CA ASP A 265 -18.47 -24.54 -8.38
C ASP A 265 -19.21 -23.18 -8.44
N MET A 266 -18.51 -22.10 -8.81
CA MET A 266 -19.02 -20.72 -8.78
C MET A 266 -19.41 -20.24 -7.37
N GLU A 267 -18.80 -20.79 -6.31
CA GLU A 267 -18.96 -20.26 -4.95
C GLU A 267 -18.10 -19.01 -4.78
N PRO A 268 -18.66 -17.87 -4.35
CA PRO A 268 -17.86 -16.68 -4.06
C PRO A 268 -16.98 -16.95 -2.83
N LEU A 269 -15.67 -16.71 -2.94
CA LEU A 269 -14.70 -16.91 -1.87
C LEU A 269 -14.31 -15.60 -1.19
N VAL A 270 -13.96 -14.59 -1.99
CA VAL A 270 -13.53 -13.27 -1.52
C VAL A 270 -14.13 -12.15 -2.37
N GLU A 271 -14.39 -11.00 -1.75
CA GLU A 271 -14.79 -9.74 -2.39
C GLU A 271 -13.70 -8.68 -2.19
N VAL A 272 -13.29 -7.99 -3.24
CA VAL A 272 -12.36 -6.86 -3.20
C VAL A 272 -13.07 -5.62 -2.68
N VAL A 273 -12.62 -5.12 -1.53
CA VAL A 273 -13.19 -3.98 -0.81
C VAL A 273 -12.41 -2.70 -1.11
N GLN A 274 -11.08 -2.78 -1.10
CA GLN A 274 -10.17 -1.68 -1.42
C GLN A 274 -8.95 -2.23 -2.15
N ASP A 275 -8.39 -1.42 -3.03
CA ASP A 275 -7.13 -1.67 -3.72
C ASP A 275 -6.44 -0.32 -3.92
N THR A 276 -5.22 -0.19 -3.40
CA THR A 276 -4.43 1.05 -3.52
C THR A 276 -3.38 0.99 -4.63
N CYS A 277 -3.17 -0.18 -5.25
CA CYS A 277 -2.23 -0.37 -6.36
C CYS A 277 -2.92 -0.18 -7.72
N GLY A 278 -4.09 -0.79 -7.92
CA GLY A 278 -4.85 -0.69 -9.16
C GLY A 278 -4.40 -1.63 -10.28
N ARG A 279 -3.45 -2.53 -10.00
CA ARG A 279 -2.76 -3.34 -11.02
C ARG A 279 -2.38 -4.70 -10.45
N HIS A 280 -2.96 -5.73 -11.05
CA HIS A 280 -2.78 -7.14 -10.68
C HIS A 280 -2.92 -8.00 -11.94
N ASP A 281 -2.77 -9.31 -11.76
CA ASP A 281 -3.17 -10.26 -12.77
C ASP A 281 -3.89 -11.48 -12.18
N ALA A 282 -4.76 -12.07 -13.01
CA ALA A 282 -5.49 -13.30 -12.68
C ALA A 282 -5.68 -14.13 -13.96
N PHE A 283 -4.59 -14.28 -14.71
CA PHE A 283 -4.56 -15.07 -15.94
C PHE A 283 -3.26 -15.87 -16.13
N ALA A 284 -2.19 -15.50 -15.43
CA ALA A 284 -0.97 -16.29 -15.38
C ALA A 284 -1.00 -17.29 -14.21
N LEU A 285 -0.09 -18.25 -14.22
CA LEU A 285 0.16 -19.12 -13.08
C LEU A 285 1.16 -18.45 -12.13
N ALA A 286 1.08 -18.81 -10.85
CA ALA A 286 2.18 -18.62 -9.93
C ALA A 286 3.45 -19.27 -10.50
N CYS A 287 4.62 -18.64 -10.30
CA CYS A 287 5.86 -19.18 -10.87
C CYS A 287 6.11 -20.62 -10.39
N ALA A 288 6.74 -21.43 -11.24
CA ALA A 288 6.92 -22.86 -11.04
C ALA A 288 8.30 -23.29 -11.53
N ALA A 289 8.80 -24.44 -11.07
CA ALA A 289 10.10 -24.99 -11.48
C ALA A 289 10.30 -24.97 -13.01
N LYS A 290 9.27 -25.38 -13.76
CA LYS A 290 9.30 -25.38 -15.24
C LYS A 290 9.71 -24.02 -15.84
N TYR A 291 9.20 -22.91 -15.28
CA TYR A 291 9.52 -21.58 -15.79
C TYR A 291 11.02 -21.33 -15.70
N TYR A 292 11.60 -21.53 -14.51
CA TYR A 292 13.01 -21.29 -14.24
C TYR A 292 13.94 -22.30 -14.94
N ASP A 293 13.56 -23.57 -14.97
CA ASP A 293 14.31 -24.62 -15.66
C ASP A 293 14.50 -24.27 -17.15
N ASP A 294 13.42 -23.82 -17.82
CA ASP A 294 13.43 -23.49 -19.25
C ASP A 294 14.27 -22.24 -19.58
N ILE A 295 14.38 -21.29 -18.65
CA ILE A 295 15.20 -20.07 -18.81
C ILE A 295 16.63 -20.21 -18.26
N GLY A 296 17.01 -21.41 -17.80
CA GLY A 296 18.38 -21.74 -17.40
C GLY A 296 18.72 -21.58 -15.92
N TYR A 297 17.71 -21.54 -15.03
CA TYR A 297 17.87 -21.42 -13.57
C TYR A 297 17.26 -22.62 -12.83
N PRO A 298 17.77 -23.85 -13.03
CA PRO A 298 17.19 -25.02 -12.40
C PRO A 298 17.33 -25.00 -10.87
N GLY A 299 16.28 -25.47 -10.18
CA GLY A 299 16.23 -25.49 -8.71
C GLY A 299 15.95 -24.12 -8.06
N HIS A 300 15.60 -23.11 -8.86
CA HIS A 300 15.20 -21.82 -8.34
C HIS A 300 13.93 -21.93 -7.48
N THR A 301 13.89 -21.20 -6.36
CA THR A 301 12.71 -21.16 -5.49
C THR A 301 11.52 -20.61 -6.25
N ASN A 302 10.32 -21.16 -6.05
CA ASN A 302 9.15 -20.76 -6.81
C ASN A 302 7.86 -20.81 -5.97
N CYS A 303 6.87 -20.00 -6.35
CA CYS A 303 5.62 -19.86 -5.62
C CYS A 303 4.80 -21.15 -5.60
N SER A 304 4.83 -21.94 -6.68
CA SER A 304 4.07 -23.18 -6.75
C SER A 304 4.55 -24.23 -5.73
N GLU A 305 5.86 -24.36 -5.56
CA GLU A 305 6.44 -25.19 -4.48
C GLU A 305 6.21 -24.59 -3.09
N ASN A 306 6.33 -23.27 -2.96
CA ASN A 306 6.02 -22.59 -1.70
C ASN A 306 4.58 -22.86 -1.25
N PHE A 307 3.61 -22.80 -2.18
CA PHE A 307 2.21 -23.16 -1.91
C PHE A 307 2.08 -24.63 -1.49
N ASN A 308 2.69 -25.56 -2.20
CA ASN A 308 2.64 -26.98 -1.85
C ASN A 308 3.15 -27.24 -0.42
N LYS A 309 4.23 -26.56 -0.03
CA LYS A 309 4.78 -26.64 1.33
C LYS A 309 3.84 -26.03 2.36
N ALA A 310 3.37 -24.81 2.12
CA ALA A 310 2.53 -24.05 3.06
C ALA A 310 1.14 -24.66 3.26
N LEU A 311 0.63 -25.44 2.29
CA LEU A 311 -0.69 -26.09 2.33
C LEU A 311 -0.63 -27.58 2.67
N SER A 312 0.55 -28.13 2.94
CA SER A 312 0.77 -29.58 3.10
C SER A 312 -0.05 -30.24 4.21
N ASP A 313 -0.43 -29.49 5.25
CA ASP A 313 -1.24 -29.94 6.38
C ASP A 313 -2.72 -29.54 6.27
N LYS A 314 -3.16 -28.95 5.14
CA LYS A 314 -4.51 -28.42 4.94
C LYS A 314 -5.42 -29.31 4.09
N GLY A 315 -5.00 -30.54 3.79
CA GLY A 315 -5.75 -31.46 2.93
C GLY A 315 -5.81 -31.02 1.47
N VAL A 316 -4.82 -30.24 1.01
CA VAL A 316 -4.72 -29.74 -0.36
C VAL A 316 -3.73 -30.57 -1.16
N THR A 317 -4.11 -30.97 -2.37
CA THR A 317 -3.25 -31.76 -3.26
C THR A 317 -2.12 -30.89 -3.82
N PRO A 318 -0.85 -31.32 -3.77
CA PRO A 318 0.24 -30.60 -4.42
C PRO A 318 0.05 -30.49 -5.93
N ARG A 319 0.46 -29.36 -6.53
CA ARG A 319 0.35 -29.09 -7.98
C ARG A 319 1.70 -28.64 -8.52
N ALA A 320 2.01 -29.01 -9.77
CA ALA A 320 3.24 -28.59 -10.44
C ALA A 320 3.24 -27.10 -10.83
N GLY A 321 2.06 -26.52 -11.00
CA GLY A 321 1.84 -25.11 -11.25
C GLY A 321 0.48 -24.70 -10.71
N TRP A 322 0.43 -23.55 -10.05
CA TRP A 322 -0.79 -23.06 -9.41
C TRP A 322 -1.41 -21.91 -10.20
N MET A 323 -2.72 -22.00 -10.44
CA MET A 323 -3.49 -20.78 -10.73
C MET A 323 -3.54 -19.94 -9.44
N ALA A 324 -3.36 -18.64 -9.57
CA ALA A 324 -3.37 -17.72 -8.44
C ALA A 324 -3.91 -16.35 -8.88
N ILE A 325 -4.28 -15.55 -7.89
CA ILE A 325 -4.39 -14.11 -8.07
C ILE A 325 -3.01 -13.54 -7.78
N ASN A 326 -2.44 -12.87 -8.76
CA ASN A 326 -1.10 -12.34 -8.71
C ASN A 326 -1.22 -10.85 -8.37
N PHE A 327 -1.29 -10.54 -7.08
CA PHE A 327 -1.43 -9.16 -6.62
C PHE A 327 -0.13 -8.38 -6.86
N PHE A 328 -0.28 -7.14 -7.34
CA PHE A 328 0.75 -6.14 -7.60
C PHE A 328 1.53 -6.35 -8.90
N PHE A 329 1.38 -7.51 -9.54
CA PHE A 329 1.99 -7.80 -10.84
C PHE A 329 1.55 -6.77 -11.89
N ASN A 330 2.53 -6.13 -12.53
CA ASN A 330 2.30 -5.26 -13.68
C ASN A 330 2.45 -6.08 -14.98
N THR A 331 1.53 -7.01 -15.18
CA THR A 331 1.42 -7.80 -16.41
C THR A 331 0.19 -7.37 -17.22
N ALA A 332 0.24 -7.59 -18.54
CA ALA A 332 -0.91 -7.40 -19.42
C ALA A 332 -0.84 -8.34 -20.62
N ILE A 333 -2.00 -8.49 -21.27
CA ILE A 333 -2.06 -8.99 -22.64
C ILE A 333 -2.21 -7.78 -23.55
N ASP A 334 -1.26 -7.58 -24.47
CA ASP A 334 -1.29 -6.46 -25.40
C ASP A 334 -2.27 -6.69 -26.58
N ALA A 335 -2.35 -5.71 -27.48
CA ALA A 335 -3.22 -5.78 -28.66
C ALA A 335 -2.85 -6.90 -29.66
N HIS A 336 -1.65 -7.48 -29.53
CA HIS A 336 -1.18 -8.61 -30.34
C HIS A 336 -1.37 -9.96 -29.64
N GLY A 337 -1.93 -9.96 -28.42
CA GLY A 337 -2.10 -11.18 -27.63
C GLY A 337 -0.83 -11.63 -26.92
N LEU A 338 0.20 -10.78 -26.83
CA LEU A 338 1.42 -11.08 -26.10
C LEU A 338 1.26 -10.76 -24.62
N MET A 339 1.71 -11.69 -23.79
CA MET A 339 1.87 -11.42 -22.36
C MET A 339 3.12 -10.59 -22.14
N VAL A 340 2.95 -9.37 -21.62
CA VAL A 340 4.02 -8.44 -21.29
C VAL A 340 4.07 -8.24 -19.77
N SER A 341 5.27 -7.98 -19.25
CA SER A 341 5.53 -7.74 -17.82
C SER A 341 6.51 -6.57 -17.68
N ASP A 342 6.34 -5.79 -16.63
CA ASP A 342 7.22 -4.68 -16.25
C ASP A 342 7.21 -4.53 -14.71
N GLU A 343 7.97 -3.57 -14.17
CA GLU A 343 8.04 -3.33 -12.73
C GLU A 343 6.64 -3.05 -12.15
N PRO A 344 6.29 -3.65 -10.99
CA PRO A 344 5.00 -3.43 -10.30
C PRO A 344 4.72 -1.97 -10.05
N TRP A 345 3.47 -1.55 -9.90
CA TRP A 345 3.15 -0.15 -9.56
C TRP A 345 3.16 0.13 -8.07
N SER A 346 3.12 -0.94 -7.26
CA SER A 346 3.01 -0.86 -5.81
C SER A 346 4.14 -0.03 -5.18
N ARG A 347 3.75 0.71 -4.16
CA ARG A 347 4.59 1.51 -3.27
C ARG A 347 4.63 0.85 -1.90
N PRO A 348 5.63 1.17 -1.06
CA PRO A 348 5.63 0.70 0.32
C PRO A 348 4.29 0.98 1.01
N GLY A 349 3.68 -0.06 1.57
CA GLY A 349 2.40 0.00 2.25
C GLY A 349 1.17 -0.06 1.35
N ASP A 350 1.31 -0.18 0.02
CA ASP A 350 0.15 -0.45 -0.85
C ASP A 350 -0.46 -1.81 -0.50
N TYR A 351 -1.79 -1.91 -0.59
CA TYR A 351 -2.50 -3.10 -0.17
C TYR A 351 -3.77 -3.37 -0.97
N VAL A 352 -4.21 -4.62 -0.91
CA VAL A 352 -5.56 -5.05 -1.28
C VAL A 352 -6.28 -5.49 -0.02
N LEU A 353 -7.48 -4.94 0.21
CA LEU A 353 -8.38 -5.33 1.28
C LEU A 353 -9.50 -6.19 0.70
N LEU A 354 -9.56 -7.43 1.14
CA LEU A 354 -10.56 -8.42 0.75
C LEU A 354 -11.53 -8.68 1.91
N ARG A 355 -12.74 -9.12 1.60
CA ARG A 355 -13.70 -9.66 2.57
C ARG A 355 -13.96 -11.13 2.25
N ALA A 356 -13.85 -12.00 3.25
CA ALA A 356 -14.17 -13.40 3.10
C ALA A 356 -15.68 -13.60 2.97
N MET A 357 -16.11 -14.29 1.91
CA MET A 357 -17.53 -14.56 1.61
C MET A 357 -18.02 -15.87 2.25
N THR A 358 -17.08 -16.71 2.67
CA THR A 358 -17.26 -17.97 3.39
C THR A 358 -16.04 -18.17 4.29
N ASP A 359 -16.03 -19.22 5.12
CA ASP A 359 -14.82 -19.60 5.87
C ASP A 359 -13.78 -20.11 4.87
N ILE A 360 -12.59 -19.51 4.86
CA ILE A 360 -11.56 -19.79 3.86
C ILE A 360 -10.22 -20.13 4.48
N VAL A 361 -9.53 -21.09 3.86
CA VAL A 361 -8.08 -21.32 4.03
C VAL A 361 -7.38 -20.60 2.90
N CYS A 362 -6.48 -19.69 3.23
CA CYS A 362 -5.73 -18.86 2.31
C CYS A 362 -4.25 -19.26 2.29
N VAL A 363 -3.56 -18.89 1.23
CA VAL A 363 -2.10 -18.89 1.14
C VAL A 363 -1.63 -17.66 0.36
N SER A 364 -0.54 -17.06 0.82
CA SER A 364 0.16 -15.99 0.12
C SER A 364 1.64 -16.34 0.01
N SER A 365 2.21 -16.20 -1.19
CA SER A 365 3.64 -16.37 -1.45
C SER A 365 4.25 -15.03 -1.81
N ALA A 366 5.33 -14.62 -1.13
CA ALA A 366 6.15 -13.51 -1.58
C ALA A 366 6.98 -14.00 -2.77
N CYS A 367 6.63 -13.54 -3.97
CA CYS A 367 7.19 -14.06 -5.22
C CYS A 367 8.73 -13.99 -5.22
N PRO A 368 9.43 -15.10 -5.49
CA PRO A 368 10.89 -15.13 -5.51
C PRO A 368 11.49 -14.69 -6.85
N ASP A 369 10.69 -14.28 -7.83
CA ASP A 369 11.21 -14.00 -9.17
C ASP A 369 12.16 -12.79 -9.19
N ASP A 370 13.45 -13.06 -9.30
CA ASP A 370 14.53 -12.09 -9.49
C ASP A 370 15.10 -12.14 -10.92
N THR A 371 14.53 -12.96 -11.79
CA THR A 371 14.97 -13.16 -13.17
C THR A 371 14.29 -12.20 -14.16
N THR A 372 13.25 -11.50 -13.71
CA THR A 372 12.46 -10.53 -14.50
C THR A 372 12.18 -9.25 -13.68
N PRO A 373 11.58 -8.19 -14.27
CA PRO A 373 11.26 -6.99 -13.50
C PRO A 373 10.07 -7.17 -12.55
N ALA A 374 9.46 -8.36 -12.47
CA ALA A 374 8.23 -8.63 -11.71
C ALA A 374 8.31 -8.25 -10.23
N ASN A 375 9.49 -8.27 -9.60
CA ASN A 375 9.66 -7.84 -8.21
C ASN A 375 10.57 -6.60 -8.06
N GLY A 376 10.68 -5.78 -9.11
CA GLY A 376 11.57 -4.61 -9.11
C GLY A 376 13.04 -4.95 -8.91
N TRP A 377 13.44 -6.19 -9.21
CA TRP A 377 14.80 -6.74 -9.04
C TRP A 377 15.30 -6.79 -7.58
N ASP A 378 14.41 -6.63 -6.60
CA ASP A 378 14.74 -6.65 -5.18
C ASP A 378 13.64 -7.36 -4.38
N LEU A 379 13.91 -8.60 -3.98
CA LEU A 379 12.95 -9.41 -3.24
C LEU A 379 12.76 -8.87 -1.82
N THR A 380 11.51 -8.61 -1.46
CA THR A 380 11.11 -8.12 -0.13
C THR A 380 9.92 -8.91 0.40
N ASP A 381 9.44 -8.53 1.59
CA ASP A 381 8.41 -9.30 2.27
C ASP A 381 7.01 -8.86 1.85
N ILE A 382 6.05 -9.75 2.08
CA ILE A 382 4.62 -9.45 2.04
C ILE A 382 4.10 -9.49 3.47
N HIS A 383 3.07 -8.70 3.76
CA HIS A 383 2.43 -8.73 5.05
C HIS A 383 0.93 -8.98 4.94
N VAL A 384 0.42 -9.79 5.86
CA VAL A 384 -0.97 -10.19 5.91
C VAL A 384 -1.55 -9.79 7.27
N ARG A 385 -2.63 -9.03 7.24
CA ARG A 385 -3.45 -8.75 8.42
C ARG A 385 -4.87 -9.24 8.22
N THR A 386 -5.52 -9.71 9.27
CA THR A 386 -6.96 -9.96 9.25
C THR A 386 -7.67 -9.10 10.29
N TYR A 387 -8.91 -8.73 10.00
CA TYR A 387 -9.74 -7.92 10.88
C TYR A 387 -11.11 -8.54 11.03
N SER A 388 -11.68 -8.44 12.24
CA SER A 388 -13.05 -8.91 12.48
C SER A 388 -14.04 -8.18 11.57
N GLY A 389 -15.01 -8.92 11.03
CA GLY A 389 -16.15 -8.38 10.28
C GLY A 389 -17.09 -7.48 11.09
N GLN A 390 -16.84 -7.31 12.39
CA GLN A 390 -17.48 -6.28 13.22
C GLN A 390 -16.99 -4.87 12.89
N HIS A 391 -15.77 -4.73 12.37
CA HIS A 391 -15.27 -3.46 11.85
C HIS A 391 -15.92 -3.14 10.50
N LYS A 392 -16.04 -1.85 10.21
CA LYS A 392 -16.54 -1.35 8.93
C LYS A 392 -15.41 -0.65 8.19
N PHE A 393 -15.18 -1.08 6.95
CA PHE A 393 -14.26 -0.42 6.03
C PHE A 393 -15.04 0.08 4.81
N SER A 394 -14.78 1.33 4.42
CA SER A 394 -15.43 1.94 3.26
C SER A 394 -15.06 1.20 1.98
N ARG A 395 -16.05 0.83 1.18
CA ARG A 395 -15.81 0.23 -0.14
C ARG A 395 -15.27 1.29 -1.09
N ALA A 396 -14.16 0.97 -1.77
CA ALA A 396 -13.70 1.76 -2.90
C ALA A 396 -14.55 1.47 -4.14
N ILE A 397 -14.58 2.42 -5.07
CA ILE A 397 -15.17 2.25 -6.40
C ILE A 397 -14.04 2.47 -7.39
N ALA A 398 -13.57 1.39 -8.02
CA ALA A 398 -12.71 1.46 -9.19
C ALA A 398 -13.58 1.61 -10.44
N ARG A 399 -13.08 2.37 -11.42
CA ARG A 399 -13.71 2.50 -12.75
C ARG A 399 -12.98 1.66 -13.77
#